data_AF-A0A7C6R7T6-F1
#
_entry.id   AF-A0A7C6R7T6-F1
#
_cell.length_a   1.000
_cell.length_b   1.000
_cell.length_c   1.000
_cell.angle_alpha   90.00
_cell.angle_beta   90.00
_cell.angle_gamma   90.00
#
_symmetry.space_group_name_H-M   'P 1'
#
loop_
_entity.id
_entity.type
_entity.pdbx_description
1 polymer ?
#
loop_
_entity_poly.entity_id
_entity_poly.type
_entity_poly.pdbx_seq_one_letter_code
_entity_poly.pdbx_strand_id
1 'polypeptide(L)'
;MVSSPTTVPVYFYSSVSNLTRRFAEALEQHGRVVRDLSDAQVRHSETSGPWVLLTPSYKAGNDANVTLPAAVRSFLRSPVNRRHLVGIVGSGNRNFGEYYQAAARELSRTSRRPILFEFELSGTVEDVDACVRILRDLDEAFANRQRGDSET
;
A
#
# COMPACT_ATOMS: atom_id res chain seq x y z
N MET A 1 3.75 28.19 13.94
CA MET A 1 4.15 26.77 13.85
C MET A 1 3.54 26.23 12.58
N VAL A 2 4.35 25.99 11.55
CA VAL A 2 3.86 25.36 10.31
C VAL A 2 3.52 23.92 10.66
N SER A 3 2.24 23.55 10.57
CA SER A 3 1.81 22.16 10.74
C SER A 3 2.53 21.34 9.68
N SER A 4 3.36 20.38 10.08
CA SER A 4 4.01 19.47 9.13
C SER A 4 2.93 18.83 8.25
N PRO A 5 3.12 18.74 6.92
CA PRO A 5 2.12 18.11 6.06
C PRO A 5 1.85 16.69 6.56
N THR A 6 0.56 16.34 6.67
CA THR A 6 0.16 15.01 7.12
C THR A 6 0.50 13.99 6.04
N THR A 7 1.57 13.24 6.28
CA THR A 7 2.03 12.14 5.44
C THR A 7 1.06 10.96 5.53
N VAL A 8 0.48 10.53 4.42
CA VAL A 8 -0.38 9.33 4.36
C VAL A 8 0.46 8.08 4.64
N PRO A 9 0.20 7.30 5.71
CA PRO A 9 1.00 6.12 6.02
C PRO A 9 0.82 4.99 5.01
N VAL A 10 1.87 4.19 4.84
CA VAL A 10 1.86 2.95 4.05
C VAL A 10 1.75 1.75 4.97
N TYR A 11 0.73 0.92 4.80
CA TYR A 11 0.63 -0.38 5.46
C TYR A 11 1.05 -1.45 4.48
N PHE A 12 1.93 -2.36 4.89
CA PHE A 12 2.46 -3.38 4.01
C PHE A 12 2.42 -4.78 4.63
N TYR A 13 2.54 -5.80 3.79
CA TYR A 13 2.85 -7.15 4.24
C TYR A 13 4.06 -7.68 3.47
N SER A 14 4.91 -8.44 4.14
CA SER A 14 6.00 -9.18 3.49
C SER A 14 6.06 -10.60 4.04
N SER A 15 6.33 -11.58 3.19
CA SER A 15 6.67 -12.93 3.66
C SER A 15 8.14 -13.00 4.09
N VAL A 16 8.57 -14.21 4.45
CA VAL A 16 9.94 -14.56 4.86
C VAL A 16 11.02 -14.20 3.83
N SER A 17 10.66 -14.00 2.55
CA SER A 17 11.61 -13.55 1.53
C SER A 17 11.99 -12.07 1.67
N ASN A 18 11.26 -11.29 2.48
CA ASN A 18 11.50 -9.88 2.77
C ASN A 18 11.55 -8.93 1.55
N LEU A 19 11.08 -9.36 0.37
CA LEU A 19 11.14 -8.53 -0.84
C LEU A 19 10.33 -7.24 -0.70
N THR A 20 9.06 -7.35 -0.32
CA THR A 20 8.20 -6.17 -0.10
C THR A 20 8.66 -5.35 1.11
N ARG A 21 9.23 -6.00 2.14
CA ARG A 21 9.81 -5.30 3.30
C ARG A 21 10.92 -4.35 2.88
N ARG A 22 11.88 -4.81 2.04
CA ARG A 22 12.98 -3.97 1.57
C ARG A 22 12.49 -2.71 0.86
N PHE A 23 11.43 -2.82 0.05
CA PHE A 23 10.82 -1.67 -0.59
C PHE A 23 10.16 -0.72 0.45
N ALA A 24 9.46 -1.27 1.44
CA ALA A 24 8.86 -0.48 2.52
C ALA A 24 9.93 0.26 3.36
N GLU A 25 11.02 -0.41 3.71
CA GLU A 25 12.15 0.18 4.43
C GLU A 25 12.82 1.29 3.61
N ALA A 26 12.93 1.12 2.29
CA ALA A 26 13.39 2.20 1.42
C ALA A 26 12.43 3.40 1.46
N LEU A 27 11.11 3.21 1.37
CA LEU A 27 10.16 4.31 1.55
C LEU A 27 10.30 5.00 2.92
N GLU A 28 10.56 4.24 3.98
CA GLU A 28 10.80 4.76 5.33
C GLU A 28 12.06 5.63 5.42
N GLN A 29 13.14 5.23 4.74
CA GLN A 29 14.36 6.04 4.62
C GLN A 29 14.10 7.39 3.94
N HIS A 30 13.06 7.47 3.09
CA HIS A 30 12.58 8.71 2.48
C HIS A 30 11.51 9.44 3.33
N GLY A 31 11.35 9.08 4.61
CA GLY A 31 10.48 9.75 5.57
C GLY A 31 9.02 9.30 5.54
N ARG A 32 8.69 8.20 4.85
CA ARG A 32 7.34 7.63 4.88
C ARG A 32 7.11 6.86 6.18
N VAL A 33 5.98 7.08 6.85
CA VAL A 33 5.54 6.20 7.93
C VAL A 33 5.07 4.87 7.33
N VAL A 34 5.74 3.78 7.68
CA VAL A 34 5.38 2.41 7.26
C VAL A 34 4.88 1.56 8.42
N ARG A 35 3.92 0.66 8.16
CA ARG A 35 3.31 -0.21 9.17
C ARG A 35 3.20 -1.64 8.65
N ASP A 36 3.80 -2.60 9.36
CA ASP A 36 3.88 -3.99 8.93
C ASP A 36 2.68 -4.81 9.45
N LEU A 37 1.87 -5.34 8.54
CA LEU A 37 0.70 -6.18 8.82
C LEU A 37 1.06 -7.61 9.26
N SER A 38 2.33 -7.98 9.21
CA SER A 38 2.82 -9.22 9.82
C SER A 38 2.74 -9.13 11.35
N ASP A 39 2.91 -7.93 11.92
CA ASP A 39 2.66 -7.66 13.33
C ASP A 39 1.15 -7.76 13.63
N ALA A 40 0.82 -8.57 14.64
CA ALA A 40 -0.56 -8.76 15.10
C ALA A 40 -1.18 -7.47 15.62
N GLN A 41 -0.43 -6.63 16.35
CA GLN A 41 -0.97 -5.39 16.91
C GLN A 41 -1.36 -4.42 15.79
N VAL A 42 -0.53 -4.30 14.76
CA VAL A 42 -0.85 -3.48 13.58
C VAL A 42 -2.02 -4.09 12.80
N ARG A 43 -1.99 -5.39 12.53
CA ARG A 43 -3.02 -6.08 11.74
C ARG A 43 -4.41 -6.05 12.37
N HIS A 44 -4.49 -5.97 13.70
CA HIS A 44 -5.76 -5.89 14.44
C HIS A 44 -6.15 -4.46 14.85
N SER A 45 -5.35 -3.45 14.45
CA SER A 45 -5.66 -2.04 14.66
C SER A 45 -6.58 -1.47 13.59
N GLU A 46 -7.15 -0.30 13.88
CA GLU A 46 -7.87 0.53 12.90
C GLU A 46 -7.06 1.76 12.52
N THR A 47 -7.16 2.17 11.26
CA THR A 47 -6.56 3.40 10.75
C THR A 47 -7.37 4.62 11.17
N SER A 48 -6.69 5.67 11.65
CA SER A 48 -7.33 6.93 12.04
C SER A 48 -7.63 7.87 10.86
N GLY A 49 -7.19 7.54 9.65
CA GLY A 49 -7.34 8.36 8.45
C GLY A 49 -6.80 7.66 7.20
N PRO A 50 -6.67 8.40 6.09
CA PRO A 50 -6.18 7.89 4.81
C PRO A 50 -4.94 7.01 4.94
N TRP A 51 -4.87 5.91 4.20
CA TRP A 51 -3.68 5.04 4.14
C TRP A 51 -3.53 4.37 2.77
N VAL A 52 -2.30 3.99 2.44
CA VAL A 52 -1.95 3.26 1.22
C VAL A 52 -1.55 1.83 1.55
N LEU A 53 -2.05 0.87 0.79
CA LEU A 53 -1.61 -0.52 0.89
C LEU A 53 -0.38 -0.76 0.00
N LEU A 54 0.67 -1.38 0.53
CA LEU A 54 1.75 -1.99 -0.24
C LEU A 54 1.66 -3.52 -0.10
N THR A 55 1.38 -4.24 -1.19
CA THR A 55 1.12 -5.69 -1.12
C THR A 55 1.83 -6.47 -2.21
N PRO A 56 2.44 -7.64 -1.89
CA PRO A 56 2.81 -8.61 -2.90
C PRO A 56 1.56 -9.35 -3.43
N SER A 57 1.74 -10.02 -4.56
CA SER A 57 0.82 -11.02 -5.10
C SER A 57 1.26 -12.43 -4.73
N TYR A 58 0.39 -13.24 -4.12
CA TYR A 58 0.68 -14.66 -3.83
C TYR A 58 -0.26 -15.59 -4.58
N LYS A 59 0.29 -16.63 -5.18
CA LYS A 59 -0.50 -17.78 -5.63
C LYS A 59 -0.95 -18.55 -4.39
N ALA A 60 -2.26 -18.67 -4.15
CA ALA A 60 -2.76 -19.64 -3.17
C ALA A 60 -2.37 -21.05 -3.66
N GLY A 61 -2.18 -22.03 -2.76
CA GLY A 61 -1.70 -23.39 -3.09
C GLY A 61 -2.61 -24.24 -4.00
N ASN A 62 -3.52 -23.62 -4.73
CA ASN A 62 -4.43 -24.14 -5.73
C ASN A 62 -4.25 -23.31 -7.01
N ASP A 63 -4.13 -23.99 -8.15
CA ASP A 63 -3.53 -23.44 -9.37
C ASP A 63 -4.20 -22.20 -9.98
N ALA A 64 -5.41 -21.84 -9.54
CA ALA A 64 -6.25 -20.85 -10.20
C ALA A 64 -6.22 -19.43 -9.61
N ASN A 65 -5.79 -19.19 -8.36
CA ASN A 65 -6.04 -17.90 -7.72
C ASN A 65 -4.78 -17.26 -7.10
N VAL A 66 -4.31 -16.19 -7.74
CA VAL A 66 -3.50 -15.18 -7.06
C VAL A 66 -4.40 -14.40 -6.12
N THR A 67 -4.01 -14.27 -4.86
CA THR A 67 -4.81 -13.61 -3.83
C THR A 67 -3.96 -12.66 -3.00
N LEU A 68 -4.63 -11.71 -2.34
CA LEU A 68 -4.00 -10.90 -1.29
C LEU A 68 -3.46 -11.79 -0.17
N PRO A 69 -2.34 -11.44 0.49
CA PRO A 69 -1.87 -12.16 1.68
C PRO A 69 -2.96 -12.25 2.76
N ALA A 70 -2.97 -13.34 3.53
CA ALA A 70 -3.97 -13.54 4.59
C ALA A 70 -3.99 -12.41 5.62
N ALA A 71 -2.81 -11.85 5.96
CA ALA A 71 -2.67 -10.70 6.84
C ALA A 71 -3.39 -9.45 6.29
N VAL A 72 -3.23 -9.18 4.99
CA VAL A 72 -3.90 -8.07 4.30
C VAL A 72 -5.41 -8.28 4.30
N ARG A 73 -5.88 -9.49 3.96
CA ARG A 73 -7.32 -9.82 4.02
C ARG A 73 -7.89 -9.64 5.43
N SER A 74 -7.14 -10.03 6.47
CA SER A 74 -7.54 -9.84 7.86
C SER A 74 -7.68 -8.35 8.21
N PHE A 75 -6.70 -7.53 7.82
CA PHE A 75 -6.73 -6.08 8.07
C PHE A 75 -7.91 -5.40 7.35
N LEU A 76 -8.22 -5.84 6.14
CA LEU A 76 -9.35 -5.37 5.33
C LEU A 76 -10.72 -5.88 5.82
N ARG A 77 -10.80 -6.70 6.87
CA ARG A 77 -12.10 -7.07 7.48
C ARG A 77 -12.75 -5.89 8.22
N SER A 78 -11.96 -4.95 8.76
CA SER A 78 -12.51 -3.73 9.36
C SER A 78 -13.12 -2.81 8.27
N PRO A 79 -14.41 -2.41 8.41
CA PRO A 79 -15.01 -1.40 7.54
C PRO A 79 -14.29 -0.04 7.60
N VAL A 80 -13.75 0.33 8.77
CA VAL A 80 -12.98 1.57 8.96
C VAL A 80 -11.74 1.56 8.08
N ASN A 81 -10.97 0.48 8.12
CA ASN A 81 -9.77 0.32 7.30
C ASN A 81 -10.11 0.37 5.80
N ARG A 82 -11.19 -0.30 5.35
CA ARG A 82 -11.61 -0.24 3.95
C ARG A 82 -12.02 1.17 3.52
N ARG A 83 -12.71 1.92 4.38
CA ARG A 83 -13.17 3.27 4.08
C ARG A 83 -12.00 4.24 3.87
N HIS A 84 -10.93 4.05 4.63
CA HIS A 84 -9.75 4.92 4.59
C HIS A 84 -8.66 4.46 3.60
N LEU A 85 -8.81 3.33 2.92
CA LEU A 85 -7.88 2.92 1.87
C LEU A 85 -7.98 3.91 0.69
N VAL A 86 -6.87 4.56 0.34
CA VAL A 86 -6.87 5.59 -0.72
C VAL A 86 -6.09 5.18 -1.97
N GLY A 87 -5.24 4.15 -1.88
CA GLY A 87 -4.51 3.64 -3.03
C GLY A 87 -3.74 2.37 -2.72
N ILE A 88 -3.28 1.70 -3.78
CA ILE A 88 -2.61 0.39 -3.71
C ILE A 88 -1.28 0.47 -4.46
N VAL A 89 -0.22 -0.01 -3.84
CA VAL A 89 1.09 -0.25 -4.45
C VAL A 89 1.28 -1.76 -4.53
N GLY A 90 1.50 -2.27 -5.74
CA GLY A 90 1.64 -3.70 -6.03
C GLY A 90 3.09 -4.14 -6.22
N SER A 91 3.49 -5.21 -5.54
CA SER A 91 4.72 -5.95 -5.84
C SER A 91 4.38 -7.28 -6.53
N GLY A 92 5.10 -7.60 -7.59
CA GLY A 92 4.88 -8.81 -8.38
C GLY A 92 6.17 -9.36 -8.98
N ASN A 93 6.03 -10.36 -9.84
CA ASN A 93 7.12 -10.89 -10.65
C ASN A 93 6.55 -11.23 -12.03
N ARG A 94 7.10 -10.63 -13.09
CA ARG A 94 6.64 -10.76 -14.48
C ARG A 94 6.78 -12.18 -15.00
N ASN A 95 7.60 -13.02 -14.37
CA ASN A 95 7.68 -14.45 -14.68
C ASN A 95 6.33 -15.18 -14.45
N PHE A 96 5.38 -14.57 -13.74
CA PHE A 96 4.02 -15.10 -13.58
C PHE A 96 3.06 -14.69 -14.72
N GLY A 97 3.52 -14.00 -15.76
CA GLY A 97 2.70 -13.68 -16.94
C GLY A 97 1.46 -12.86 -16.60
N GLU A 98 0.27 -13.37 -16.98
CA GLU A 98 -1.03 -12.74 -16.72
C GLU A 98 -1.31 -12.50 -15.23
N TYR A 99 -0.63 -13.24 -14.36
CA TYR A 99 -0.77 -13.16 -12.91
C TYR A 99 0.12 -12.09 -12.26
N TYR A 100 0.93 -11.38 -13.05
CA TYR A 100 1.68 -10.21 -12.58
C TYR A 100 0.72 -9.18 -11.97
N GLN A 101 0.95 -8.85 -10.69
CA GLN A 101 0.16 -7.87 -9.91
C GLN A 101 -1.32 -8.22 -9.72
N ALA A 102 -1.72 -9.48 -9.94
CA ALA A 102 -3.14 -9.85 -9.92
C ALA A 102 -3.85 -9.54 -8.58
N ALA A 103 -3.16 -9.65 -7.43
CA ALA A 103 -3.77 -9.33 -6.14
C ALA A 103 -4.08 -7.82 -5.99
N ALA A 104 -3.16 -6.95 -6.44
CA ALA A 104 -3.35 -5.50 -6.42
C ALA A 104 -4.48 -5.08 -7.38
N ARG A 105 -4.53 -5.70 -8.57
CA ARG A 105 -5.56 -5.45 -9.59
C ARG A 105 -6.95 -5.92 -9.17
N GLU A 106 -7.04 -7.09 -8.55
CA GLU A 106 -8.30 -7.58 -7.98
C GLU A 106 -8.81 -6.64 -6.86
N LEU A 107 -7.92 -6.24 -5.95
CA LEU A 107 -8.28 -5.32 -4.87
C LEU A 107 -8.71 -3.95 -5.44
N SER A 108 -8.00 -3.44 -6.45
CA SER A 108 -8.35 -2.18 -7.10
C SER A 108 -9.76 -2.24 -7.69
N ARG A 109 -10.07 -3.30 -8.45
CA ARG A 109 -11.40 -3.51 -9.06
C ARG A 109 -12.51 -3.61 -8.00
N THR A 110 -12.28 -4.36 -6.93
CA THR A 110 -13.31 -4.62 -5.90
C THR A 110 -13.52 -3.44 -4.95
N SER A 111 -12.44 -2.73 -4.59
CA SER A 111 -12.49 -1.57 -3.69
C SER A 111 -12.72 -0.23 -4.40
N ARG A 112 -12.60 -0.20 -5.73
CA ARG A 112 -12.60 1.00 -6.58
C ARG A 112 -11.50 2.00 -6.20
N ARG A 113 -10.38 1.51 -5.64
CA ARG A 113 -9.21 2.33 -5.29
C ARG A 113 -8.13 2.22 -6.36
N PRO A 114 -7.44 3.33 -6.68
CA PRO A 114 -6.44 3.31 -7.73
C PRO A 114 -5.24 2.47 -7.33
N ILE A 115 -4.63 1.82 -8.32
CA ILE A 115 -3.24 1.38 -8.21
C ILE A 115 -2.39 2.62 -8.42
N LEU A 116 -1.59 2.96 -7.42
CA LEU A 116 -0.69 4.10 -7.45
C LEU A 116 0.63 3.75 -8.15
N PHE A 117 1.14 2.54 -7.91
CA PHE A 117 2.42 2.11 -8.43
C PHE A 117 2.53 0.57 -8.47
N GLU A 118 3.26 0.03 -9.44
CA GLU A 118 3.53 -1.41 -9.58
C GLU A 118 5.02 -1.62 -9.85
N PHE A 119 5.65 -2.58 -9.16
CA PHE A 119 7.07 -2.89 -9.31
C PHE A 119 7.36 -4.39 -9.17
N GLU A 120 8.59 -4.82 -9.47
CA GLU A 120 9.00 -6.23 -9.37
C GLU A 120 9.81 -6.53 -8.12
N LEU A 121 9.53 -7.67 -7.48
CA LEU A 121 10.31 -8.22 -6.36
C LEU A 121 10.49 -7.18 -5.23
N SER A 122 11.73 -6.75 -4.98
CA SER A 122 12.07 -5.73 -3.98
C SER A 122 12.10 -4.30 -4.54
N GLY A 123 11.87 -4.11 -5.84
CA GLY A 123 12.03 -2.85 -6.55
C GLY A 123 13.48 -2.47 -6.78
N THR A 124 13.69 -1.55 -7.72
CA THR A 124 14.96 -0.84 -7.92
C THR A 124 14.97 0.50 -7.17
N VAL A 125 16.11 1.20 -7.21
CA VAL A 125 16.20 2.57 -6.66
C VAL A 125 15.27 3.51 -7.43
N GLU A 126 15.19 3.36 -8.75
CA GLU A 126 14.31 4.15 -9.61
C GLU A 126 12.82 3.89 -9.30
N ASP A 127 12.47 2.64 -8.97
CA ASP A 127 11.11 2.29 -8.53
C ASP A 127 10.76 2.99 -7.21
N VAL A 128 11.69 3.01 -6.25
CA VAL A 128 11.51 3.71 -4.97
C VAL A 128 11.34 5.20 -5.21
N ASP A 129 12.23 5.82 -5.99
CA ASP A 129 12.19 7.25 -6.30
C ASP A 129 10.89 7.66 -7.01
N ALA A 130 10.40 6.83 -7.95
CA ALA A 130 9.13 7.04 -8.61
C ALA A 130 7.95 6.95 -7.64
N CYS A 131 7.92 5.92 -6.80
CA CYS A 131 6.88 5.74 -5.80
C CYS A 131 6.86 6.88 -4.76
N VAL A 132 8.03 7.36 -4.32
CA VAL A 132 8.15 8.51 -3.41
C VAL A 132 7.53 9.76 -4.00
N ARG A 133 7.76 10.04 -5.29
CA ARG A 133 7.12 11.19 -5.98
C ARG A 133 5.60 11.04 -6.01
N ILE A 134 5.09 9.87 -6.40
CA ILE A 134 3.64 9.59 -6.46
C ILE A 134 2.98 9.75 -5.08
N LEU A 135 3.62 9.25 -4.02
CA LEU A 135 3.09 9.38 -2.66
C LEU A 135 3.15 10.83 -2.14
N ARG A 136 4.11 11.63 -2.60
CA ARG A 136 4.17 13.06 -2.29
C ARG A 136 3.02 13.83 -2.95
N ASP A 137 2.77 13.57 -4.24
CA ASP A 137 1.64 14.18 -4.96
C ASP A 137 0.30 13.81 -4.31
N LEU A 138 0.19 12.57 -3.80
CA LEU A 138 -0.96 12.12 -3.02
C LEU A 138 -1.13 12.92 -1.72
N ASP A 139 -0.06 13.13 -0.96
CA ASP A 139 -0.09 13.92 0.28
C ASP A 139 -0.54 15.36 -0.01
N GLU A 140 -0.01 15.98 -1.07
CA GLU A 140 -0.38 17.33 -1.50
C GLU A 140 -1.86 17.42 -1.88
N ALA A 141 -2.39 16.42 -2.59
CA ALA A 141 -3.80 16.35 -2.94
C ALA A 141 -4.71 16.27 -1.69
N PHE A 142 -4.30 15.55 -0.63
CA PHE A 142 -5.05 15.51 0.63
C PHE A 142 -4.94 16.82 1.41
N ALA A 143 -3.76 17.42 1.47
CA ALA A 143 -3.56 18.71 2.13
C ALA A 143 -4.39 19.82 1.47
N ASN A 144 -4.50 19.82 0.14
CA ASN A 144 -5.32 20.78 -0.61
C ASN A 144 -6.82 20.64 -0.31
N ARG A 145 -7.33 19.40 -0.19
CA ARG A 145 -8.74 19.16 0.14
C ARG A 145 -9.09 19.67 1.55
N GLN A 146 -8.24 19.39 2.53
CA GLN A 146 -8.48 19.83 3.92
C GLN A 146 -8.49 21.36 4.07
N ARG A 147 -7.68 22.07 3.27
CA ARG A 147 -7.70 23.54 3.22
C ARG A 147 -9.01 24.08 2.65
N GLY A 148 -9.49 23.51 1.54
CA GLY A 148 -10.76 23.92 0.93
C GLY A 148 -11.97 23.69 1.84
N ASP A 149 -11.98 22.60 2.60
CA ASP A 149 -13.05 22.29 3.57
C ASP A 149 -13.06 23.21 4.81
N SER A 150 -11.96 23.93 5.08
CA SER A 150 -11.83 24.84 6.23
C SER A 150 -12.23 26.29 5.92
N GLU A 151 -12.36 26.64 4.62
CA GLU A 151 -12.66 28.00 4.15
C GLU A 151 -14.15 28.18 3.75
N THR A 152 -14.97 27.13 3.85
CA THR A 152 -16.41 27.15 3.54
C THR A 152 -17.25 26.93 4.81
#